data_AF-A0A2W7I8G1-F1
#
_entry.id   AF-A0A2W7I8G1-F1
#
_cell.length_a   1.000
_cell.length_b   1.000
_cell.length_c   1.000
_cell.angle_alpha   90.00
_cell.angle_beta   90.00
_cell.angle_gamma   90.00
#
_symmetry.space_group_name_H-M   'P 1'
#
loop_
_entity.id
_entity.type
_entity.pdbx_description
1 polymer ?
#
loop_
_entity_poly.entity_id
_entity_poly.type
_entity_poly.pdbx_seq_one_letter_code
_entity_poly.pdbx_strand_id
1 'polypeptide(L)'
;MRKITKWRTILALVLMYVAMIMNWSWAWGILFLLWVIPDINTGITYFIEPIEKKENPLLYWIIIASWILMAIYSISTLFIDYNQFYY
;
A
#
# COMPACT_ATOMS: atom_id res chain seq x y z
N MET A 1 29.91 11.76 8.01
CA MET A 1 28.50 11.30 8.05
C MET A 1 28.35 10.10 7.13
N ARG A 2 28.17 8.89 7.66
CA ARG A 2 27.98 7.68 6.84
C ARG A 2 26.58 7.78 6.21
N LYS A 3 26.47 8.14 4.93
CA LYS A 3 25.19 8.15 4.20
C LYS A 3 24.65 6.73 4.19
N ILE A 4 23.70 6.43 5.07
CA ILE A 4 22.91 5.20 4.97
C ILE A 4 22.02 5.41 3.76
N THR A 5 22.48 4.93 2.60
CA THR A 5 21.70 5.00 1.37
C THR A 5 20.38 4.28 1.62
N LYS A 6 19.26 5.01 1.54
CA LYS A 6 17.90 4.45 1.66
C LYS A 6 17.52 3.69 0.38
N TRP A 7 18.38 2.76 -0.03
CA TRP A 7 18.29 2.04 -1.31
C TRP A 7 16.98 1.25 -1.43
N ARG A 8 16.46 0.72 -0.31
CA ARG A 8 15.15 0.04 -0.27
C ARG A 8 14.02 0.97 -0.68
N THR A 9 14.02 2.21 -0.20
CA THR A 9 13.02 3.23 -0.56
C THR A 9 13.19 3.65 -2.02
N ILE A 10 14.43 3.83 -2.49
CA ILE A 10 14.71 4.17 -3.89
C ILE A 10 14.20 3.05 -4.81
N LEU A 11 14.47 1.79 -4.47
CA LEU A 11 14.02 0.63 -5.24
C LEU A 11 12.48 0.51 -5.23
N ALA A 12 11.83 0.71 -4.09
CA ALA A 12 10.37 0.75 -4.01
C ALA A 12 9.76 1.86 -4.88
N LEU A 13 10.38 3.05 -4.90
CA LEU A 13 9.95 4.16 -5.76
C LEU A 13 10.12 3.83 -7.24
N VAL A 14 11.26 3.26 -7.64
CA VAL A 14 11.48 2.84 -9.03
C VAL A 14 10.46 1.79 -9.45
N LEU A 15 10.22 0.77 -8.61
CA LEU A 15 9.20 -0.25 -8.87
C LEU A 15 7.79 0.34 -8.98
N MET A 16 7.46 1.33 -8.16
CA MET A 16 6.18 2.03 -8.24
C MET A 16 5.99 2.72 -9.60
N TYR A 17 7.00 3.44 -10.10
CA TYR A 17 6.92 4.07 -11.42
C TYR A 17 6.86 3.05 -12.57
N VAL A 18 7.61 1.95 -12.48
CA VAL A 18 7.55 0.87 -13.47
C VAL A 18 6.16 0.24 -13.48
N ALA A 19 5.59 -0.06 -12.31
CA ALA A 19 4.24 -0.60 -12.19
C ALA A 19 3.18 0.33 -12.77
N MET A 20 3.34 1.65 -12.57
CA MET A 20 2.44 2.66 -13.13
C MET A 20 2.51 2.68 -14.67
N ILE A 21 3.71 2.71 -15.26
CA ILE A 21 3.89 2.76 -16.73
C ILE A 21 3.37 1.48 -17.40
N MET A 22 3.59 0.33 -16.75
CA MET A 22 3.18 -0.97 -17.26
C MET A 22 1.72 -1.33 -16.94
N ASN A 23 0.96 -0.44 -16.28
CA ASN A 23 -0.40 -0.68 -15.79
C ASN A 23 -0.54 -1.95 -14.95
N TRP A 24 0.46 -2.26 -14.13
CA TRP A 24 0.45 -3.42 -13.23
C TRP A 24 -0.40 -3.14 -12.00
N SER A 25 -1.72 -3.25 -12.16
CA SER A 25 -2.69 -3.01 -11.10
C SER A 25 -2.36 -3.83 -9.84
N TRP A 26 -1.93 -5.09 -9.99
CA TRP A 26 -1.56 -5.99 -8.89
C TRP A 26 -0.36 -5.55 -8.05
N ALA A 27 0.58 -4.80 -8.62
CA ALA A 27 1.77 -4.36 -7.92
C ALA A 27 1.42 -3.34 -6.82
N TRP A 28 0.34 -2.57 -7.00
CA TRP A 28 -0.18 -1.66 -5.97
C TRP A 28 -0.60 -2.40 -4.70
N GLY A 29 -1.15 -3.60 -4.82
CA GLY A 29 -1.58 -4.38 -3.67
C GLY A 29 -0.42 -4.89 -2.83
N ILE A 30 0.69 -5.24 -3.48
CA ILE A 30 1.94 -5.55 -2.77
C ILE A 30 2.45 -4.31 -2.02
N LEU A 31 2.42 -3.13 -2.66
CA LEU A 31 2.83 -1.87 -2.03
C LEU A 31 1.95 -1.53 -0.81
N PHE A 32 0.63 -1.68 -0.91
CA PHE A 32 -0.28 -1.46 0.22
C PHE A 32 0.01 -2.41 1.38
N LEU A 33 0.26 -3.69 1.13
CA LEU A 33 0.67 -4.63 2.18
C LEU A 33 2.00 -4.25 2.83
N LEU A 34 2.95 -3.78 2.02
CA LEU A 34 4.24 -3.30 2.52
C LEU A 34 4.11 -2.06 3.42
N TRP A 35 3.06 -1.25 3.27
CA TRP A 35 2.75 -0.12 4.16
C TRP A 35 1.98 -0.54 5.41
N VAL A 36 1.05 -1.49 5.29
CA VAL A 36 0.26 -1.97 6.45
C VAL A 36 1.17 -2.56 7.54
N ILE A 37 2.23 -3.28 7.17
CA ILE A 37 3.15 -3.92 8.14
C ILE A 37 3.80 -2.88 9.09
N PRO A 38 4.52 -1.85 8.62
CA PRO A 38 5.09 -0.84 9.50
C PRO A 38 4.01 0.00 10.21
N ASP A 39 2.86 0.25 9.58
CA ASP A 39 1.77 1.01 10.22
C ASP A 39 1.26 0.27 11.47
N ILE A 40 1.02 -1.04 11.37
CA ILE A 40 0.63 -1.89 12.50
C ILE A 40 1.72 -1.92 13.58
N ASN A 41 2.99 -2.03 13.20
CA ASN A 41 4.10 -2.08 14.15
C ASN A 41 4.34 -0.76 14.88
N THR A 42 4.15 0.37 14.19
CA THR A 42 4.32 1.71 14.78
C THR A 42 3.07 2.19 15.49
N GLY A 43 1.90 1.67 15.13
CA GLY A 43 0.61 2.16 15.60
C GLY A 43 0.23 3.52 15.01
N ILE A 44 0.88 3.93 13.92
CA ILE A 44 0.64 5.19 13.21
C ILE A 44 0.46 4.87 11.73
N THR A 45 -0.63 5.35 11.14
CA THR A 45 -0.87 5.24 9.70
C THR A 45 -1.00 6.61 9.08
N TYR A 46 -0.58 6.76 7.83
CA TYR A 46 -0.66 8.01 7.08
C TYR A 46 -1.67 7.85 5.96
N PHE A 47 -2.80 8.56 6.06
CA PHE A 47 -3.77 8.63 4.96
C PHE A 47 -3.73 10.02 4.30
N ILE A 48 -3.92 11.08 5.10
CA ILE A 48 -3.67 12.48 4.71
C ILE A 48 -2.78 13.12 5.77
N GLU A 49 -3.21 13.00 7.01
CA GLU A 49 -2.44 13.30 8.21
C GLU A 49 -2.07 12.01 8.94
N PRO A 50 -1.06 12.04 9.84
CA PRO A 50 -0.77 10.91 10.72
C PRO A 50 -1.96 10.63 11.65
N ILE A 51 -2.44 9.39 11.65
CA ILE A 51 -3.46 8.90 12.58
C ILE A 51 -2.82 7.90 13.54
N GLU A 52 -2.75 8.28 14.81
CA GLU A 52 -2.27 7.40 15.87
C GLU A 52 -3.39 6.50 16.40
N LYS A 53 -3.09 5.20 16.55
CA LYS A 53 -4.01 4.21 17.11
C LYS A 53 -4.50 4.57 18.52
N LYS A 54 -3.68 5.27 19.32
CA LYS A 54 -4.00 5.62 20.71
C LYS A 54 -5.05 6.73 20.80
N GLU A 55 -4.99 7.70 19.90
CA GLU A 55 -5.89 8.86 19.90
C GLU A 55 -7.19 8.55 19.14
N ASN A 56 -7.07 7.91 17.98
CA ASN A 56 -8.20 7.65 17.08
C ASN A 56 -8.26 6.16 16.66
N PRO A 57 -8.54 5.22 17.59
CA PRO A 57 -8.44 3.78 17.35
C PRO A 57 -9.38 3.27 16.27
N LEU A 58 -10.62 3.77 16.21
CA LEU A 58 -11.59 3.37 15.19
C LEU A 58 -11.14 3.79 13.79
N LEU A 59 -10.76 5.06 13.62
CA LEU A 59 -10.31 5.60 12.34
C LEU A 59 -9.04 4.89 11.87
N TYR A 60 -8.09 4.66 12.77
CA TYR A 60 -6.88 3.89 12.51
C TYR A 60 -7.21 2.50 11.91
N TRP A 61 -8.10 1.73 12.56
CA TRP A 61 -8.44 0.39 12.07
C TRP A 61 -9.23 0.40 10.77
N ILE A 62 -10.08 1.41 10.55
CA ILE A 62 -10.77 1.60 9.26
C ILE A 62 -9.74 1.79 8.15
N ILE A 63 -8.74 2.66 8.35
CA ILE A 63 -7.68 2.90 7.36
C ILE A 63 -6.89 1.62 7.07
N ILE A 64 -6.47 0.88 8.10
CA ILE A 64 -5.77 -0.40 7.93
C ILE A 64 -6.62 -1.41 7.16
N ALA A 65 -7.91 -1.55 7.51
CA ALA A 65 -8.82 -2.43 6.80
C ALA A 65 -9.00 -2.02 5.34
N SER A 66 -9.11 -0.72 5.06
CA SER A 66 -9.16 -0.19 3.69
C SER A 66 -7.90 -0.52 2.89
N TRP A 67 -6.70 -0.38 3.47
CA TRP A 67 -5.45 -0.78 2.82
C TRP A 67 -5.41 -2.27 2.48
N ILE A 68 -5.84 -3.13 3.41
CA ILE A 68 -5.91 -4.58 3.19
C ILE A 68 -6.92 -4.91 2.08
N LEU A 69 -8.11 -4.30 2.10
CA LEU A 69 -9.14 -4.53 1.09
C LEU A 69 -8.66 -4.08 -0.30
N MET A 70 -8.05 -2.91 -0.41
CA MET A 70 -7.45 -2.42 -1.66
C MET A 70 -6.32 -3.33 -2.13
N ALA A 71 -5.53 -3.88 -1.21
CA ALA A 71 -4.49 -4.84 -1.56
C ALA A 71 -5.07 -6.13 -2.13
N ILE A 72 -6.12 -6.68 -1.51
CA ILE A 72 -6.80 -7.88 -2.00
C ILE A 72 -7.40 -7.62 -3.39
N TYR A 73 -8.12 -6.51 -3.57
CA TYR A 73 -8.71 -6.12 -4.85
C TYR A 73 -7.66 -5.94 -5.95
N SER A 74 -6.54 -5.31 -5.62
CA SER A 74 -5.44 -5.12 -6.56
C SER A 74 -4.80 -6.46 -6.93
N ILE A 75 -4.47 -7.32 -5.96
CA ILE A 75 -3.84 -8.62 -6.20
C ILE A 75 -4.78 -9.56 -6.97
N SER A 76 -6.09 -9.50 -6.73
CA SER A 76 -7.04 -10.34 -7.45
C SER A 76 -7.06 -10.07 -8.95
N THR A 77 -6.57 -8.92 -9.43
CA THR A 77 -6.38 -8.64 -10.87
C THR A 77 -5.42 -9.60 -11.57
N LEU A 78 -4.57 -10.33 -10.82
CA LEU A 78 -3.75 -11.41 -11.37
C LEU A 78 -4.57 -12.64 -11.78
N PHE A 79 -5.72 -12.84 -11.15
CA PHE A 79 -6.55 -14.04 -11.30
C PHE A 79 -7.90 -13.74 -11.98
N ILE A 80 -8.37 -12.50 -11.86
CA ILE A 80 -9.69 -12.05 -12.32
C ILE A 80 -9.49 -10.84 -13.22
N ASP A 81 -9.91 -10.97 -14.48
CA ASP A 81 -9.97 -9.84 -15.40
C ASP A 81 -11.29 -9.09 -15.21
N TYR A 82 -11.26 -8.07 -14.36
CA TYR A 82 -12.44 -7.25 -14.06
C TYR A 82 -12.94 -6.46 -15.28
N ASN A 83 -12.13 -6.29 -16.34
CA ASN A 83 -12.57 -5.60 -17.55
C ASN A 83 -13.61 -6.39 -18.35
N GLN A 84 -13.75 -7.69 -18.09
CA GLN A 84 -14.73 -8.55 -18.77
C GLN A 84 -16.17 -8.34 -18.29
N PHE A 85 -16.37 -7.65 -17.16
CA PHE A 85 -17.70 -7.40 -16.57
C PHE A 85 -18.32 -6.05 -16.94
N TYR A 86 -17.60 -5.22 -17.70
CA TYR A 86 -18.04 -3.88 -18.11
C TYR A 86 -18.42 -3.79 -19.61
N TYR A 87 -18.77 -4.92 -20.23
CA TYR A 87 -19.32 -4.98 -21.59
C TYR A 87 -20.80 -5.34 -21.59
#